data_AF-A0A7X6Q172-F1
#
_entry.id   AF-A0A7X6Q172-F1
#
_cell.length_a   1.000
_cell.length_b   1.000
_cell.length_c   1.000
_cell.angle_alpha   90.00
_cell.angle_beta   90.00
_cell.angle_gamma   90.00
#
_symmetry.space_group_name_H-M   'P 1'
#
loop_
_entity.id
_entity.type
_entity.pdbx_description
1 polymer ?
#
loop_
_entity_poly.entity_id
_entity_poly.type
_entity_poly.pdbx_seq_one_letter_code
_entity_poly.pdbx_strand_id
1 'polypeptide(L)'
;MKRLGVRGPWLALVMVIVMIMTFVISPKELLAQSAASDFKDLKKSDWYYDYVMILAERGIVQGYGETGQFRPASPVIRKHAAKMVVFAAGLPLEDKIVNFPDVDPEDDMLAFMAALVVKDAARTFPDGSFRPLGKLTRGEAARMIQTAFDLKLAFKDVYIKDAPASDPELADAIEVLASNGIIKGYGKSGNFKPEAPINRAEFSKMLCMAMAAKAVQKAEDHPSQASLNYARSQVSGLPAGQDRDSRDFLQARLNDMTDGEPQTRQVTFNPNGGAFYFGELHKITVALGRPYGYLPRVARKDYSFLGWYTEKEGGSLVQESTPVSLADSHVLYAHWEKNFTLKTVPDYHAVVTDVGKFKLKTTVTYNSIPAEDDWADHGDYEIRLSRPEGWPELLTQLTFIGGKWDEQERLYVSWLIAPGTVELAPASFTVHVRHKLTGVERIFKVTISKSDYVYVTVAVP
;
A
#
# COMPACT_ATOMS: atom_id res chain seq x y z
N MET A 1 -79.41 56.87 18.10
CA MET A 1 -78.25 56.73 19.03
C MET A 1 -78.47 55.52 19.92
N LYS A 2 -77.55 54.55 19.96
CA LYS A 2 -77.43 53.55 21.06
C LYS A 2 -75.95 53.21 21.23
N ARG A 3 -75.40 53.46 22.43
CA ARG A 3 -74.09 52.95 22.87
C ARG A 3 -74.34 51.79 23.83
N LEU A 4 -73.83 50.61 23.48
CA LEU A 4 -73.58 49.44 24.33
C LEU A 4 -72.45 48.68 23.59
N GLY A 5 -71.33 48.26 24.19
CA GLY A 5 -70.91 48.38 25.58
C GLY A 5 -70.47 47.04 26.16
N VAL A 6 -69.34 46.49 25.70
CA VAL A 6 -68.69 45.33 26.35
C VAL A 6 -67.17 45.53 26.37
N ARG A 7 -66.58 45.50 27.56
CA ARG A 7 -65.14 45.26 27.79
C ARG A 7 -64.98 43.78 28.16
N GLY A 8 -63.95 43.09 27.64
CA GLY A 8 -63.68 41.69 27.97
C GLY A 8 -62.24 41.27 27.60
N PRO A 9 -61.56 40.42 28.40
CA PRO A 9 -60.09 40.36 28.42
C PRO A 9 -59.49 39.28 27.50
N TRP A 10 -59.41 39.55 26.20
CA TRP A 10 -58.93 38.55 25.21
C TRP A 10 -57.41 38.51 24.96
N LEU A 11 -56.65 39.48 25.46
CA LEU A 11 -55.20 39.56 25.18
C LEU A 11 -54.30 38.81 26.18
N ALA A 12 -54.79 38.49 27.39
CA ALA A 12 -54.00 37.77 28.40
C ALA A 12 -53.97 36.25 28.18
N LEU A 13 -54.99 35.66 27.54
CA LEU A 13 -55.08 34.21 27.35
C LEU A 13 -54.22 33.70 26.20
N VAL A 14 -54.03 34.52 25.16
CA VAL A 14 -53.29 34.12 23.93
C VAL A 14 -51.78 34.01 24.18
N MET A 15 -51.21 34.79 25.12
CA MET A 15 -49.78 34.70 25.44
C MET A 15 -49.39 33.46 26.25
N VAL A 16 -50.33 32.82 26.98
CA VAL A 16 -50.03 31.60 27.75
C VAL A 16 -50.09 30.35 26.88
N ILE A 17 -50.96 30.33 25.86
CA ILE A 17 -51.13 29.16 24.97
C ILE A 17 -49.97 29.01 23.97
N VAL A 18 -49.31 30.10 23.59
CA VAL A 18 -48.11 30.04 22.72
C VAL A 18 -46.86 29.54 23.46
N MET A 19 -46.83 29.59 24.80
CA MET A 19 -45.70 29.13 25.61
C MET A 19 -45.73 27.62 25.92
N ILE A 20 -46.81 26.92 25.54
CA ILE A 20 -46.89 25.45 25.52
C ILE A 20 -46.96 24.97 24.07
N MET A 21 -46.02 25.43 23.24
CA MET A 21 -45.54 24.52 22.19
C MET A 21 -44.90 23.33 22.90
N THR A 22 -45.62 22.20 22.90
CA THR A 22 -45.01 20.92 23.24
C THR A 22 -43.78 20.75 22.36
N PHE A 23 -42.60 20.77 22.97
CA PHE A 23 -41.38 20.34 22.33
C PHE A 23 -41.55 18.85 22.08
N VAL A 24 -42.10 18.48 20.92
CA VAL A 24 -42.15 17.10 20.45
C VAL A 24 -40.71 16.77 20.07
N ILE A 25 -39.91 16.46 21.09
CA ILE A 25 -38.57 15.90 20.93
C ILE A 25 -38.76 14.69 20.03
N SER A 26 -38.25 14.78 18.80
CA SER A 26 -38.39 13.68 17.86
C SER A 26 -37.69 12.44 18.44
N PRO A 27 -38.11 11.21 18.10
CA PRO A 27 -37.40 10.02 18.57
C PRO A 27 -35.89 10.06 18.26
N LYS A 28 -35.51 10.76 17.18
CA LYS A 28 -34.12 11.00 16.79
C LYS A 28 -33.36 11.92 17.77
N GLU A 29 -34.01 12.98 18.27
CA GLU A 29 -33.44 13.87 19.30
C GLU A 29 -33.46 13.21 20.69
N LEU A 30 -34.47 12.39 20.99
CA LEU A 30 -34.54 11.64 22.25
C LEU A 30 -33.42 10.58 22.34
N LEU A 31 -33.11 9.92 21.20
CA LEU A 31 -31.95 9.03 21.08
C LEU A 31 -30.62 9.81 21.20
N ALA A 32 -30.51 10.99 20.60
CA ALA A 32 -29.33 11.84 20.72
C ALA A 32 -29.10 12.32 22.17
N GLN A 33 -30.17 12.66 22.89
CA GLN A 33 -30.09 13.14 24.27
C GLN A 33 -29.78 12.02 25.29
N SER A 34 -30.03 10.76 24.93
CA SER A 34 -29.62 9.57 25.70
C SER A 34 -28.14 9.18 25.48
N ALA A 35 -27.59 9.46 24.29
CA ALA A 35 -26.22 9.07 23.92
C ALA A 35 -25.11 9.81 24.70
N ALA A 36 -25.42 10.96 25.31
CA ALA A 36 -24.47 11.83 26.00
C ALA A 36 -24.27 11.51 27.50
N SER A 37 -24.58 10.29 27.96
CA SER A 37 -24.20 9.87 29.31
C SER A 37 -22.70 9.57 29.38
N ASP A 38 -21.96 10.25 30.28
CA ASP A 38 -20.55 9.96 30.56
C ASP A 38 -20.39 8.45 30.89
N PHE A 39 -19.61 7.73 30.07
CA PHE A 39 -19.39 6.30 30.25
C PHE A 39 -18.75 6.01 31.62
N LYS A 40 -19.34 5.09 32.39
CA LYS A 40 -19.00 4.85 33.81
C LYS A 40 -17.54 4.41 34.07
N ASP A 41 -16.86 3.91 33.05
CA ASP A 41 -15.50 3.38 33.08
C ASP A 41 -14.47 4.28 32.39
N LEU A 42 -14.83 5.53 32.05
CA LEU A 42 -13.91 6.54 31.53
C LEU A 42 -13.74 7.69 32.53
N LYS A 43 -12.52 8.25 32.59
CA LYS A 43 -12.18 9.46 33.35
C LYS A 43 -11.69 10.52 32.38
N LYS A 44 -11.98 11.80 32.66
CA LYS A 44 -11.50 12.94 31.84
C LYS A 44 -9.97 13.05 31.73
N SER A 45 -9.24 12.36 32.61
CA SER A 45 -7.78 12.25 32.60
C SER A 45 -7.24 11.13 31.68
N ASP A 46 -8.09 10.24 31.18
CA ASP A 46 -7.66 9.11 30.36
C ASP A 46 -7.30 9.59 28.94
N TRP A 47 -6.17 9.12 28.40
CA TRP A 47 -5.64 9.57 27.10
C TRP A 47 -6.58 9.33 25.90
N TYR A 48 -7.63 8.54 26.07
CA TYR A 48 -8.64 8.23 25.07
C TYR A 48 -9.98 8.92 25.30
N TYR A 49 -10.20 9.61 26.44
CA TYR A 49 -11.51 10.13 26.83
C TYR A 49 -12.12 11.02 25.74
N ASP A 50 -11.39 12.05 25.32
CA ASP A 50 -11.87 13.01 24.33
C ASP A 50 -12.17 12.33 22.97
N TYR A 51 -11.32 11.40 22.51
CA TYR A 51 -11.57 10.63 21.28
C TYR A 51 -12.84 9.78 21.37
N VAL A 52 -13.10 9.16 22.52
CA VAL A 52 -14.32 8.35 22.73
C VAL A 52 -15.56 9.24 22.77
N MET A 53 -15.48 10.41 23.43
CA MET A 53 -16.59 11.36 23.50
C MET A 53 -16.91 11.97 22.12
N ILE A 54 -15.90 12.33 21.31
CA ILE A 54 -16.09 12.79 19.92
C ILE A 54 -16.88 11.76 19.09
N LEU A 55 -16.62 10.47 19.26
CA LEU A 55 -17.36 9.41 18.57
C LEU A 55 -18.77 9.20 19.15
N ALA A 56 -18.96 9.43 20.45
CA ALA A 56 -20.26 9.30 21.11
C ALA A 56 -21.22 10.43 20.71
N GLU A 57 -20.73 11.68 20.70
CA GLU A 57 -21.45 12.86 20.19
C GLU A 57 -21.88 12.70 18.72
N ARG A 58 -21.06 12.00 17.92
CA ARG A 58 -21.36 11.65 16.52
C ARG A 58 -22.24 10.40 16.36
N GLY A 59 -22.64 9.75 17.45
CA GLY A 59 -23.45 8.52 17.45
C GLY A 59 -22.73 7.26 16.95
N ILE A 60 -21.42 7.33 16.70
CA ILE A 60 -20.58 6.23 16.18
C ILE A 60 -20.34 5.16 17.26
N VAL A 61 -20.26 5.57 18.53
CA VAL A 61 -20.17 4.65 19.68
C VAL A 61 -21.24 4.97 20.72
N GLN A 62 -21.84 3.92 21.32
CA GLN A 62 -22.91 4.04 22.32
C GLN A 62 -22.61 3.23 23.59
N GLY A 63 -21.42 2.62 23.67
CA GLY A 63 -21.03 1.71 24.75
C GLY A 63 -21.89 0.45 24.83
N TYR A 64 -21.90 -0.17 26.00
CA TYR A 64 -22.69 -1.36 26.33
C TYR A 64 -23.90 -0.93 27.18
N GLY A 65 -25.04 -0.70 26.53
CA GLY A 65 -26.20 0.00 27.10
C GLY A 65 -26.68 -0.49 28.47
N GLU A 66 -26.69 -1.81 28.72
CA GLU A 66 -27.07 -2.39 30.03
C GLU A 66 -26.14 -1.99 31.18
N THR A 67 -24.86 -1.74 30.87
CA THR A 67 -23.82 -1.46 31.87
C THR A 67 -23.48 0.02 31.98
N GLY A 68 -23.65 0.78 30.89
CA GLY A 68 -23.17 2.16 30.75
C GLY A 68 -21.65 2.26 30.60
N GLN A 69 -20.97 1.18 30.21
CA GLN A 69 -19.50 1.12 30.03
C GLN A 69 -19.11 1.23 28.55
N PHE A 70 -17.94 1.78 28.28
CA PHE A 70 -17.30 1.77 26.97
C PHE A 70 -16.34 0.58 26.76
N ARG A 71 -15.70 0.10 27.83
CA ARG A 71 -14.66 -0.95 27.87
C ARG A 71 -13.40 -0.63 27.04
N PRO A 72 -12.68 0.47 27.33
CA PRO A 72 -11.59 0.98 26.49
C PRO A 72 -10.45 -0.02 26.24
N ALA A 73 -10.10 -0.83 27.25
CA ALA A 73 -9.02 -1.81 27.16
C ALA A 73 -9.42 -3.14 26.50
N SER A 74 -10.70 -3.39 26.21
CA SER A 74 -11.13 -4.63 25.54
C SER A 74 -10.75 -4.62 24.06
N PRO A 75 -10.34 -5.76 23.48
CA PRO A 75 -10.16 -5.90 22.03
C PRO A 75 -11.44 -5.56 21.26
N VAL A 76 -11.30 -4.95 20.08
CA VAL A 76 -12.42 -4.75 19.16
C VAL A 76 -12.71 -6.07 18.45
N ILE A 77 -13.99 -6.43 18.30
CA ILE A 77 -14.42 -7.55 17.45
C ILE A 77 -14.86 -7.05 16.07
N ARG A 78 -14.68 -7.87 15.04
CA ARG A 78 -14.87 -7.50 13.62
C ARG A 78 -16.25 -6.89 13.33
N LYS A 79 -17.35 -7.42 13.88
CA LYS A 79 -18.69 -6.82 13.63
C LYS A 79 -18.91 -5.46 14.29
N HIS A 80 -18.32 -5.21 15.46
CA HIS A 80 -18.35 -3.88 16.09
C HIS A 80 -17.45 -2.88 15.36
N ALA A 81 -16.30 -3.33 14.86
CA ALA A 81 -15.44 -2.51 14.02
C ALA A 81 -16.16 -2.06 12.74
N ALA A 82 -16.90 -2.98 12.10
CA ALA A 82 -17.67 -2.68 10.90
C ALA A 82 -18.67 -1.53 11.10
N LYS A 83 -19.51 -1.60 12.14
CA LYS A 83 -20.46 -0.52 12.48
C LYS A 83 -19.76 0.81 12.75
N MET A 84 -18.66 0.79 13.50
CA MET A 84 -17.90 2.01 13.82
C MET A 84 -17.26 2.65 12.58
N VAL A 85 -16.67 1.86 11.69
CA VAL A 85 -16.02 2.35 10.45
C VAL A 85 -17.05 2.86 9.45
N VAL A 86 -18.15 2.13 9.22
CA VAL A 86 -19.21 2.54 8.28
C VAL A 86 -19.78 3.91 8.66
N PHE A 87 -20.10 4.13 9.94
CA PHE A 87 -20.58 5.45 10.38
C PHE A 87 -19.50 6.52 10.32
N ALA A 88 -18.26 6.22 10.72
CA ALA A 88 -17.18 7.22 10.71
C ALA A 88 -16.75 7.64 9.30
N ALA A 89 -16.77 6.72 8.33
CA ALA A 89 -16.48 6.97 6.92
C ALA A 89 -17.70 7.46 6.12
N GLY A 90 -18.91 7.39 6.69
CA GLY A 90 -20.15 7.79 6.02
C GLY A 90 -20.54 6.88 4.85
N LEU A 91 -20.22 5.60 4.93
CA LEU A 91 -20.54 4.63 3.88
C LEU A 91 -22.05 4.35 3.82
N PRO A 92 -22.64 4.18 2.62
CA PRO A 92 -24.03 3.74 2.50
C PRO A 92 -24.21 2.34 3.10
N LEU A 93 -25.41 2.07 3.60
CA LEU A 93 -25.84 0.70 3.89
C LEU A 93 -26.49 0.16 2.62
N GLU A 94 -25.99 -0.98 2.15
CA GLU A 94 -26.51 -1.66 0.96
C GLU A 94 -27.68 -2.60 1.33
N ASP A 95 -28.72 -2.63 0.50
CA ASP A 95 -29.86 -3.54 0.64
C ASP A 95 -29.47 -4.99 0.29
N LYS A 96 -28.82 -5.65 1.25
CA LYS A 96 -28.54 -7.10 1.37
C LYS A 96 -28.31 -7.88 0.05
N ILE A 97 -27.05 -7.96 -0.39
CA ILE A 97 -26.61 -8.96 -1.40
C ILE A 97 -25.49 -9.88 -0.88
N VAL A 98 -24.69 -9.45 0.12
CA VAL A 98 -23.61 -10.27 0.68
C VAL A 98 -24.16 -11.21 1.77
N ASN A 99 -24.01 -12.52 1.57
CA ASN A 99 -24.33 -13.55 2.56
C ASN A 99 -23.03 -14.14 3.15
N PHE A 100 -22.98 -14.33 4.47
CA PHE A 100 -21.84 -14.92 5.17
C PHE A 100 -22.29 -16.23 5.84
N PRO A 101 -21.61 -17.37 5.62
CA PRO A 101 -22.01 -18.67 6.19
C PRO A 101 -22.04 -18.73 7.73
N ASP A 102 -21.38 -17.78 8.40
CA ASP A 102 -21.21 -17.71 9.86
C ASP A 102 -21.92 -16.51 10.51
N VAL A 103 -22.86 -15.87 9.79
CA VAL A 103 -23.67 -14.75 10.29
C VAL A 103 -25.14 -15.07 10.08
N ASP A 104 -25.95 -14.80 11.11
CA ASP A 104 -27.41 -14.89 10.99
C ASP A 104 -27.92 -13.82 9.99
N PRO A 105 -28.75 -14.19 8.97
CA PRO A 105 -29.37 -13.22 8.07
C PRO A 105 -30.18 -12.11 8.76
N GLU A 106 -30.55 -12.29 10.03
CA GLU A 106 -31.24 -11.32 10.88
C GLU A 106 -30.31 -10.53 11.85
N ASP A 107 -28.99 -10.78 11.87
CA ASP A 107 -28.03 -10.02 12.70
C ASP A 107 -28.06 -8.52 12.35
N ASP A 108 -28.26 -7.67 13.35
CA ASP A 108 -28.39 -6.21 13.19
C ASP A 108 -27.11 -5.54 12.66
N MET A 109 -25.97 -6.24 12.75
CA MET A 109 -24.69 -5.79 12.22
C MET A 109 -24.45 -6.21 10.75
N LEU A 110 -25.30 -7.07 10.17
CA LEU A 110 -25.09 -7.67 8.84
C LEU A 110 -24.87 -6.60 7.75
N ALA A 111 -25.71 -5.56 7.73
CA ALA A 111 -25.61 -4.48 6.73
C ALA A 111 -24.27 -3.73 6.80
N PHE A 112 -23.72 -3.54 8.00
CA PHE A 112 -22.42 -2.87 8.19
C PHE A 112 -21.26 -3.76 7.73
N MET A 113 -21.35 -5.07 7.98
CA MET A 113 -20.36 -6.05 7.51
C MET A 113 -20.38 -6.17 5.98
N ALA A 114 -21.57 -6.22 5.38
CA ALA A 114 -21.75 -6.20 3.93
C ALA A 114 -21.18 -4.91 3.29
N ALA A 115 -21.49 -3.73 3.85
CA ALA A 115 -20.99 -2.46 3.34
C ALA A 115 -19.45 -2.38 3.30
N LEU A 116 -18.75 -2.90 4.33
CA LEU A 116 -17.29 -2.96 4.30
C LEU A 116 -16.74 -3.96 3.27
N VAL A 117 -17.42 -5.09 3.05
CA VAL A 117 -17.00 -6.08 2.03
C VAL A 117 -17.21 -5.52 0.62
N VAL A 118 -18.33 -4.85 0.35
CA VAL A 118 -18.58 -4.16 -0.94
C VAL A 118 -17.55 -3.03 -1.18
N LYS A 119 -17.09 -2.37 -0.11
CA LYS A 119 -16.04 -1.34 -0.16
C LYS A 119 -14.60 -1.90 -0.22
N ASP A 120 -14.41 -3.23 -0.22
CA ASP A 120 -13.13 -3.96 0.00
C ASP A 120 -12.36 -3.56 1.27
N ALA A 121 -13.02 -2.88 2.21
CA ALA A 121 -12.47 -2.51 3.50
C ALA A 121 -12.47 -3.67 4.52
N ALA A 122 -13.23 -4.73 4.25
CA ALA A 122 -13.17 -5.97 5.01
C ALA A 122 -13.15 -7.17 4.07
N ARG A 123 -12.18 -8.06 4.23
CA ARG A 123 -12.12 -9.32 3.49
C ARG A 123 -12.79 -10.45 4.27
N THR A 124 -13.52 -11.29 3.55
CA THR A 124 -13.95 -12.61 4.01
C THR A 124 -12.76 -13.57 4.01
N PHE A 125 -12.89 -14.68 4.73
CA PHE A 125 -11.90 -15.76 4.73
C PHE A 125 -12.12 -16.71 3.53
N PRO A 126 -11.16 -17.61 3.20
CA PRO A 126 -11.28 -18.52 2.05
C PRO A 126 -12.50 -19.46 2.09
N ASP A 127 -13.10 -19.64 3.26
CA ASP A 127 -14.34 -20.40 3.49
C ASP A 127 -15.62 -19.55 3.31
N GLY A 128 -15.49 -18.28 2.90
CA GLY A 128 -16.58 -17.31 2.76
C GLY A 128 -17.01 -16.65 4.08
N SER A 129 -16.47 -17.07 5.24
CA SER A 129 -16.86 -16.52 6.55
C SER A 129 -16.42 -15.07 6.75
N PHE A 130 -17.17 -14.32 7.56
CA PHE A 130 -16.77 -12.97 8.00
C PHE A 130 -16.05 -12.99 9.35
N ARG A 131 -16.33 -13.99 10.20
CA ARG A 131 -15.85 -14.17 11.58
C ARG A 131 -16.22 -12.97 12.48
N PRO A 132 -17.51 -12.67 12.66
CA PRO A 132 -18.00 -11.44 13.29
C PRO A 132 -17.50 -11.23 14.73
N LEU A 133 -17.33 -12.32 15.49
CA LEU A 133 -16.83 -12.32 16.87
C LEU A 133 -15.30 -12.40 16.98
N GLY A 134 -14.59 -12.52 15.84
CA GLY A 134 -13.13 -12.51 15.79
C GLY A 134 -12.57 -11.17 16.28
N LYS A 135 -11.46 -11.22 17.04
CA LYS A 135 -10.73 -10.02 17.48
C LYS A 135 -10.00 -9.43 16.28
N LEU A 136 -10.10 -8.11 16.11
CA LEU A 136 -9.42 -7.38 15.03
C LEU A 136 -7.95 -7.14 15.39
N THR A 137 -7.02 -7.40 14.47
CA THR A 137 -5.62 -6.99 14.63
C THR A 137 -5.43 -5.51 14.28
N ARG A 138 -4.31 -4.91 14.72
CA ARG A 138 -3.95 -3.54 14.35
C ARG A 138 -3.72 -3.38 12.85
N GLY A 139 -3.18 -4.41 12.20
CA GLY A 139 -3.03 -4.47 10.75
C GLY A 139 -4.37 -4.52 10.02
N GLU A 140 -5.27 -5.42 10.41
CA GLU A 140 -6.62 -5.47 9.85
C GLU A 140 -7.36 -4.13 10.03
N ALA A 141 -7.21 -3.48 11.18
CA ALA A 141 -7.77 -2.15 11.45
C ALA A 141 -7.18 -1.07 10.54
N ALA A 142 -5.87 -1.12 10.24
CA ALA A 142 -5.22 -0.16 9.35
C ALA A 142 -5.75 -0.27 7.92
N ARG A 143 -5.80 -1.49 7.35
CA ARG A 143 -6.40 -1.74 6.03
C ARG A 143 -7.87 -1.32 5.99
N MET A 144 -8.65 -1.72 6.99
CA MET A 144 -10.07 -1.38 7.08
C MET A 144 -10.32 0.13 7.09
N ILE A 145 -9.51 0.90 7.83
CA ILE A 145 -9.62 2.36 7.87
C ILE A 145 -9.11 2.99 6.57
N GLN A 146 -7.98 2.54 6.02
CA GLN A 146 -7.41 3.08 4.78
C GLN A 146 -8.42 2.98 3.62
N THR A 147 -8.95 1.77 3.39
CA THR A 147 -9.83 1.50 2.25
C THR A 147 -11.21 2.12 2.45
N ALA A 148 -11.80 2.03 3.65
CA ALA A 148 -13.14 2.59 3.92
C ALA A 148 -13.18 4.12 3.73
N PHE A 149 -12.16 4.82 4.24
CA PHE A 149 -12.05 6.27 4.09
C PHE A 149 -11.47 6.70 2.73
N ASP A 150 -10.99 5.77 1.88
CA ASP A 150 -10.30 6.10 0.63
C ASP A 150 -9.11 7.05 0.91
N LEU A 151 -8.27 6.67 1.88
CA LEU A 151 -7.08 7.43 2.26
C LEU A 151 -5.94 7.15 1.27
N LYS A 152 -5.27 8.22 0.85
CA LYS A 152 -4.09 8.21 -0.02
C LYS A 152 -2.82 8.54 0.79
N LEU A 153 -1.66 8.18 0.27
CA LEU A 153 -0.36 8.56 0.85
C LEU A 153 -0.26 10.09 1.00
N ALA A 154 0.25 10.56 2.14
CA ALA A 154 0.49 11.98 2.40
C ALA A 154 2.00 12.30 2.45
N PHE A 155 2.34 13.59 2.55
CA PHE A 155 3.66 14.15 2.22
C PHE A 155 4.80 13.87 3.23
N LYS A 156 4.73 12.78 3.99
CA LYS A 156 5.67 12.49 5.07
C LYS A 156 6.41 11.19 4.78
N ASP A 157 7.73 11.27 4.74
CA ASP A 157 8.62 10.09 4.77
C ASP A 157 8.37 9.33 6.08
N VAL A 158 7.63 8.23 6.04
CA VAL A 158 7.33 7.42 7.23
C VAL A 158 7.77 5.98 7.05
N TYR A 159 8.91 5.66 7.67
CA TYR A 159 9.39 4.30 7.77
C TYR A 159 8.76 3.58 8.98
N ILE A 160 7.91 2.58 8.73
CA ILE A 160 7.41 1.66 9.75
C ILE A 160 8.21 0.35 9.70
N LYS A 161 9.11 0.16 10.67
CA LYS A 161 10.10 -0.92 10.71
C LYS A 161 9.52 -2.34 10.62
N ASP A 162 8.33 -2.55 11.17
CA ASP A 162 7.63 -3.85 11.22
C ASP A 162 6.37 -3.87 10.34
N ALA A 163 6.35 -3.08 9.26
CA ALA A 163 5.41 -3.29 8.17
C ALA A 163 5.64 -4.69 7.54
N PRO A 164 4.58 -5.45 7.25
CA PRO A 164 4.71 -6.86 6.87
C PRO A 164 5.12 -6.99 5.39
N ALA A 165 6.41 -7.22 5.13
CA ALA A 165 6.93 -7.38 3.77
C ALA A 165 6.32 -8.55 2.96
N SER A 166 5.62 -9.48 3.63
CA SER A 166 4.88 -10.60 3.01
C SER A 166 3.43 -10.26 2.62
N ASP A 167 2.90 -9.10 3.05
CA ASP A 167 1.56 -8.59 2.70
C ASP A 167 1.71 -7.11 2.27
N PRO A 168 2.06 -6.85 0.99
CA PRO A 168 2.32 -5.50 0.51
C PRO A 168 1.12 -4.56 0.66
N GLU A 169 -0.11 -5.03 0.47
CA GLU A 169 -1.31 -4.21 0.62
C GLU A 169 -1.52 -3.77 2.07
N LEU A 170 -1.18 -4.63 3.03
CA LEU A 170 -1.18 -4.28 4.44
C LEU A 170 -0.03 -3.33 4.81
N ALA A 171 1.15 -3.49 4.20
CA ALA A 171 2.25 -2.54 4.35
C ALA A 171 1.87 -1.15 3.82
N ASP A 172 1.32 -1.07 2.59
CA ASP A 172 0.80 0.14 1.95
C ASP A 172 -0.24 0.83 2.86
N ALA A 173 -1.21 0.07 3.40
CA ALA A 173 -2.24 0.63 4.28
C ALA A 173 -1.68 1.20 5.60
N ILE A 174 -0.67 0.56 6.17
CA ILE A 174 0.04 1.04 7.36
C ILE A 174 0.79 2.33 7.02
N GLU A 175 1.51 2.39 5.90
CA GLU A 175 2.24 3.58 5.46
C GLU A 175 1.31 4.76 5.16
N VAL A 176 0.16 4.52 4.51
CA VAL A 176 -0.87 5.54 4.28
C VAL A 176 -1.41 6.12 5.58
N LEU A 177 -1.74 5.29 6.59
CA LEU A 177 -2.17 5.81 7.89
C LEU A 177 -1.05 6.57 8.61
N ALA A 178 0.20 6.13 8.47
CA ALA A 178 1.33 6.72 9.16
C ALA A 178 1.74 8.08 8.56
N SER A 179 1.78 8.16 7.22
CA SER A 179 1.99 9.41 6.48
C SER A 179 0.90 10.44 6.73
N ASN A 180 -0.36 10.00 6.94
CA ASN A 180 -1.47 10.87 7.35
C ASN A 180 -1.46 11.25 8.85
N GLY A 181 -0.50 10.77 9.64
CA GLY A 181 -0.41 11.04 11.09
C GLY A 181 -1.48 10.33 11.94
N ILE A 182 -2.22 9.39 11.38
CA ILE A 182 -3.23 8.58 12.09
C ILE A 182 -2.54 7.60 13.04
N ILE A 183 -1.34 7.13 12.67
CA ILE A 183 -0.47 6.28 13.48
C ILE A 183 0.97 6.81 13.46
N LYS A 184 1.77 6.44 14.47
CA LYS A 184 3.17 6.89 14.65
C LYS A 184 4.16 5.79 15.02
N GLY A 185 3.70 4.53 15.09
CA GLY A 185 4.41 3.47 15.80
C GLY A 185 4.38 3.65 17.33
N TYR A 186 4.90 2.67 18.06
CA TYR A 186 4.98 2.68 19.53
C TYR A 186 6.33 3.19 20.03
N GLY A 187 6.28 4.23 20.86
CA GLY A 187 7.41 4.72 21.68
C GLY A 187 8.67 5.05 20.88
N LYS A 188 9.84 4.89 21.50
CA LYS A 188 11.15 5.11 20.85
C LYS A 188 11.51 4.04 19.80
N SER A 189 10.74 2.95 19.69
CA SER A 189 11.03 1.84 18.78
C SER A 189 10.43 1.99 17.38
N GLY A 190 9.40 2.82 17.20
CA GLY A 190 8.72 3.02 15.90
C GLY A 190 7.86 1.85 15.40
N ASN A 191 7.93 0.67 16.03
CA ASN A 191 7.12 -0.51 15.70
C ASN A 191 5.60 -0.26 15.78
N PHE A 192 4.85 -0.65 14.75
CA PHE A 192 3.39 -0.61 14.69
C PHE A 192 2.69 -1.83 15.31
N LYS A 193 3.34 -3.01 15.29
CA LYS A 193 2.81 -4.31 15.73
C LYS A 193 1.51 -4.73 15.01
N PRO A 194 1.54 -5.01 13.68
CA PRO A 194 0.34 -5.33 12.90
C PRO A 194 -0.47 -6.51 13.46
N GLU A 195 0.18 -7.58 13.90
CA GLU A 195 -0.48 -8.81 14.40
C GLU A 195 -1.08 -8.68 15.81
N ALA A 196 -0.80 -7.60 16.55
CA ALA A 196 -1.35 -7.44 17.89
C ALA A 196 -2.85 -7.08 17.82
N PRO A 197 -3.71 -7.62 18.72
CA PRO A 197 -5.11 -7.19 18.81
C PRO A 197 -5.23 -5.71 19.13
N ILE A 198 -6.10 -4.98 18.43
CA ILE A 198 -6.38 -3.57 18.74
C ILE A 198 -7.47 -3.45 19.80
N ASN A 199 -7.26 -2.56 20.78
CA ASN A 199 -8.28 -2.26 21.79
C ASN A 199 -9.21 -1.12 21.37
N ARG A 200 -10.36 -1.00 22.05
CA ARG A 200 -11.41 -0.03 21.71
C ARG A 200 -10.94 1.43 21.80
N ALA A 201 -10.08 1.77 22.77
CA ALA A 201 -9.50 3.11 22.89
C ALA A 201 -8.56 3.46 21.72
N GLU A 202 -7.65 2.56 21.35
CA GLU A 202 -6.74 2.74 20.21
C GLU A 202 -7.50 2.88 18.89
N PHE A 203 -8.51 2.03 18.67
CA PHE A 203 -9.33 2.07 17.47
C PHE A 203 -10.18 3.35 17.38
N SER A 204 -10.76 3.80 18.50
CA SER A 204 -11.48 5.07 18.57
C SER A 204 -10.59 6.26 18.20
N LYS A 205 -9.36 6.31 18.72
CA LYS A 205 -8.38 7.32 18.32
C LYS A 205 -8.09 7.27 16.81
N MET A 206 -7.83 6.09 16.26
CA MET A 206 -7.54 5.94 14.81
C MET A 206 -8.71 6.44 13.95
N LEU A 207 -9.97 6.17 14.33
CA LEU A 207 -11.15 6.67 13.61
C LEU A 207 -11.29 8.21 13.68
N CYS A 208 -11.07 8.83 14.84
CA CYS A 208 -11.08 10.28 14.95
C CYS A 208 -10.02 10.94 14.07
N MET A 209 -8.80 10.40 14.09
CA MET A 209 -7.71 10.87 13.24
C MET A 209 -8.00 10.64 11.75
N ALA A 210 -8.61 9.51 11.38
CA ALA A 210 -8.99 9.21 9.99
C ALA A 210 -10.08 10.14 9.46
N MET A 211 -11.10 10.48 10.25
CA MET A 211 -12.11 11.48 9.87
C MET A 211 -11.47 12.85 9.60
N ALA A 212 -10.54 13.30 10.46
CA ALA A 212 -9.82 14.55 10.26
C ALA A 212 -8.88 14.49 9.04
N ALA A 213 -8.11 13.41 8.89
CA ALA A 213 -7.22 13.22 7.75
C ALA A 213 -7.97 13.18 6.40
N LYS A 214 -9.14 12.51 6.33
CA LYS A 214 -9.96 12.50 5.11
C LYS A 214 -10.57 13.88 4.82
N ALA A 215 -10.90 14.67 5.84
CA ALA A 215 -11.34 16.05 5.64
C ALA A 215 -10.21 16.92 5.07
N VAL A 216 -8.97 16.77 5.56
CA VAL A 216 -7.77 17.41 5.00
C VAL A 216 -7.52 16.95 3.57
N GLN A 217 -7.48 15.64 3.29
CA GLN A 217 -7.32 15.10 1.94
C GLN A 217 -8.40 15.60 0.98
N LYS A 218 -9.66 15.70 1.41
CA LYS A 218 -10.74 16.26 0.59
C LYS A 218 -10.50 17.74 0.26
N ALA A 219 -9.95 18.50 1.21
CA ALA A 219 -9.55 19.88 0.96
C ALA A 219 -8.33 19.96 0.02
N GLU A 220 -7.35 19.06 0.12
CA GLU A 220 -6.19 19.00 -0.78
C GLU A 220 -6.56 18.56 -2.21
N ASP A 221 -7.41 17.55 -2.35
CA ASP A 221 -7.93 17.05 -3.64
C ASP A 221 -8.84 18.11 -4.31
N HIS A 222 -9.65 18.84 -3.51
CA HIS A 222 -10.64 19.81 -3.98
C HIS A 222 -10.71 21.05 -3.06
N PRO A 223 -9.72 21.97 -3.09
CA PRO A 223 -9.70 23.13 -2.22
C PRO A 223 -10.76 24.16 -2.61
N SER A 224 -11.46 24.63 -1.59
CA SER A 224 -12.47 25.67 -1.61
C SER A 224 -12.58 26.22 -0.20
N GLN A 225 -13.16 27.41 -0.01
CA GLN A 225 -13.38 27.93 1.35
C GLN A 225 -14.21 26.96 2.21
N ALA A 226 -15.17 26.25 1.61
CA ALA A 226 -16.02 25.28 2.30
C ALA A 226 -15.24 24.03 2.73
N SER A 227 -14.43 23.43 1.85
CA SER A 227 -13.62 22.25 2.18
C SER A 227 -12.50 22.59 3.17
N LEU A 228 -11.86 23.76 3.04
CA LEU A 228 -10.89 24.28 4.01
C LEU A 228 -11.52 24.53 5.39
N ASN A 229 -12.65 25.22 5.47
CA ASN A 229 -13.32 25.48 6.75
C ASN A 229 -13.79 24.18 7.41
N TYR A 230 -14.30 23.22 6.63
CA TYR A 230 -14.67 21.91 7.13
C TYR A 230 -13.44 21.16 7.69
N ALA A 231 -12.35 21.08 6.93
CA ALA A 231 -11.11 20.42 7.37
C ALA A 231 -10.50 21.08 8.62
N ARG A 232 -10.41 22.42 8.63
CA ARG A 232 -9.98 23.21 9.80
C ARG A 232 -10.85 22.88 11.03
N SER A 233 -12.17 22.75 10.88
CA SER A 233 -13.08 22.37 11.99
C SER A 233 -12.88 20.93 12.49
N GLN A 234 -12.57 19.98 11.60
CA GLN A 234 -12.27 18.60 12.00
C GLN A 234 -10.93 18.50 12.73
N VAL A 235 -9.90 19.23 12.28
CA VAL A 235 -8.58 19.26 12.92
C VAL A 235 -8.61 20.00 14.26
N SER A 236 -9.33 21.13 14.36
CA SER A 236 -9.49 21.87 15.62
C SER A 236 -10.33 21.12 16.66
N GLY A 237 -11.23 20.25 16.20
CA GLY A 237 -12.01 19.35 17.05
C GLY A 237 -11.22 18.14 17.59
N LEU A 238 -9.96 17.93 17.18
CA LEU A 238 -9.11 16.90 17.76
C LEU A 238 -8.57 17.32 19.14
N PRO A 239 -8.35 16.37 20.07
CA PRO A 239 -7.96 16.69 21.44
C PRO A 239 -6.62 17.44 21.56
N ALA A 240 -6.64 18.69 22.01
CA ALA A 240 -5.45 19.55 22.04
C ALA A 240 -4.37 19.13 23.07
N GLY A 241 -4.75 18.31 24.06
CA GLY A 241 -3.83 17.77 25.07
C GLY A 241 -3.12 16.48 24.65
N GLN A 242 -3.60 15.79 23.61
CA GLN A 242 -3.23 14.42 23.28
C GLN A 242 -2.75 14.34 21.82
N ASP A 243 -1.66 13.61 21.58
CA ASP A 243 -1.08 13.40 20.25
C ASP A 243 -0.84 14.67 19.40
N ARG A 244 -0.34 15.73 20.05
CA ARG A 244 -0.18 17.08 19.47
C ARG A 244 0.47 17.06 18.09
N ASP A 245 1.63 16.43 17.93
CA ASP A 245 2.34 16.41 16.65
C ASP A 245 1.58 15.70 15.51
N SER A 246 0.51 14.93 15.77
CA SER A 246 -0.36 14.40 14.70
C SER A 246 -1.39 15.43 14.26
N ARG A 247 -2.03 16.11 15.23
CA ARG A 247 -2.93 17.24 14.95
C ARG A 247 -2.17 18.39 14.29
N ASP A 248 -0.99 18.72 14.80
CA ASP A 248 -0.16 19.83 14.31
C ASP A 248 0.39 19.51 12.90
N PHE A 249 0.64 18.24 12.59
CA PHE A 249 0.93 17.80 11.21
C PHE A 249 -0.26 17.99 10.26
N LEU A 250 -1.48 17.61 10.67
CA LEU A 250 -2.70 17.90 9.89
C LEU A 250 -2.95 19.41 9.74
N GLN A 251 -2.64 20.19 10.77
CA GLN A 251 -2.75 21.65 10.71
C GLN A 251 -1.71 22.27 9.78
N ALA A 252 -0.47 21.76 9.74
CA ALA A 252 0.56 22.20 8.80
C ALA A 252 0.12 22.00 7.35
N ARG A 253 -0.39 20.80 7.00
CA ARG A 253 -0.97 20.52 5.67
C ARG A 253 -2.02 21.54 5.22
N LEU A 254 -2.87 21.97 6.15
CA LEU A 254 -3.90 23.01 5.92
C LEU A 254 -3.35 24.45 5.86
N ASN A 255 -2.22 24.72 6.50
CA ASN A 255 -1.56 26.03 6.45
C ASN A 255 -0.84 26.24 5.10
N ASP A 256 -0.33 25.17 4.50
CA ASP A 256 0.27 25.18 3.16
C ASP A 256 -0.77 25.39 2.02
N MET A 257 -2.06 25.53 2.38
CA MET A 257 -3.15 25.78 1.45
C MET A 257 -3.54 27.26 1.50
N THR A 258 -3.03 28.04 0.54
CA THR A 258 -3.44 29.43 0.34
C THR A 258 -4.90 29.52 -0.11
N ASP A 259 -5.64 30.53 0.36
CA ASP A 259 -7.03 30.77 -0.04
C ASP A 259 -7.09 31.25 -1.51
N GLY A 260 -7.13 30.31 -2.46
CA GLY A 260 -7.26 30.54 -3.89
C GLY A 260 -7.61 29.25 -4.65
N GLU A 261 -8.25 29.38 -5.82
CA GLU A 261 -8.60 28.24 -6.67
C GLU A 261 -7.34 27.42 -7.04
N PRO A 262 -7.37 26.09 -6.93
CA PRO A 262 -6.19 25.26 -7.16
C PRO A 262 -5.79 25.30 -8.63
N GLN A 263 -4.54 25.68 -8.89
CA GLN A 263 -3.92 25.44 -10.18
C GLN A 263 -3.66 23.94 -10.37
N THR A 264 -4.67 23.19 -10.78
CA THR A 264 -4.55 21.75 -11.04
C THR A 264 -3.91 21.47 -12.39
N ARG A 265 -3.30 20.28 -12.48
CA ARG A 265 -2.70 19.68 -13.68
C ARG A 265 -3.34 18.33 -13.89
N GLN A 266 -3.73 18.01 -15.12
CA GLN A 266 -4.03 16.64 -15.49
C GLN A 266 -2.71 15.93 -15.78
N VAL A 267 -2.44 14.86 -15.04
CA VAL A 267 -1.31 13.97 -15.30
C VAL A 267 -1.86 12.72 -15.96
N THR A 268 -1.34 12.37 -17.14
CA THR A 268 -1.71 11.14 -17.86
C THR A 268 -0.60 10.12 -17.74
N PHE A 269 -0.94 8.87 -17.49
CA PHE A 269 0.01 7.77 -17.41
C PHE A 269 0.08 7.02 -18.73
N ASN A 270 1.30 6.82 -19.25
CA ASN A 270 1.57 6.04 -20.45
C ASN A 270 2.43 4.82 -20.10
N PRO A 271 1.89 3.58 -20.20
CA PRO A 271 2.60 2.37 -19.79
C PRO A 271 3.75 1.98 -20.74
N ASN A 272 3.99 2.75 -21.82
CA ASN A 272 5.19 2.71 -22.66
C ASN A 272 5.58 1.28 -23.11
N GLY A 273 4.61 0.57 -23.68
CA GLY A 273 4.75 -0.83 -24.13
C GLY A 273 4.39 -1.90 -23.08
N GLY A 274 4.07 -1.50 -21.85
CA GLY A 274 3.36 -2.34 -20.87
C GLY A 274 1.84 -2.15 -20.91
N ALA A 275 1.16 -2.73 -19.93
CA ALA A 275 -0.27 -2.58 -19.67
C ALA A 275 -0.51 -2.26 -18.19
N PHE A 276 -1.63 -1.60 -17.89
CA PHE A 276 -2.08 -1.36 -16.52
C PHE A 276 -2.67 -2.63 -15.89
N TYR A 277 -2.62 -2.73 -14.57
CA TYR A 277 -3.44 -3.69 -13.83
C TYR A 277 -4.92 -3.29 -13.87
N PHE A 278 -5.82 -4.25 -13.63
CA PHE A 278 -7.26 -4.00 -13.65
C PHE A 278 -7.67 -3.02 -12.54
N GLY A 279 -8.38 -1.94 -12.90
CA GLY A 279 -8.85 -0.91 -11.98
C GLY A 279 -7.92 0.29 -11.78
N GLU A 280 -6.71 0.27 -12.36
CA GLU A 280 -5.72 1.35 -12.23
C GLU A 280 -6.15 2.64 -12.95
N LEU A 281 -5.78 3.79 -12.38
CA LEU A 281 -6.11 5.11 -12.93
C LEU A 281 -5.11 5.51 -14.02
N HIS A 282 -5.57 5.59 -15.28
CA HIS A 282 -4.75 6.07 -16.39
C HIS A 282 -4.49 7.59 -16.36
N LYS A 283 -5.20 8.34 -15.50
CA LYS A 283 -5.09 9.79 -15.33
C LYS A 283 -5.41 10.20 -13.89
N ILE A 284 -4.74 11.24 -13.41
CA ILE A 284 -5.03 11.91 -12.14
C ILE A 284 -5.06 13.43 -12.32
N THR A 285 -5.64 14.13 -11.37
CA THR A 285 -5.66 15.61 -11.28
C THR A 285 -4.98 16.02 -9.99
N VAL A 286 -3.91 16.82 -10.07
CA VAL A 286 -3.06 17.19 -8.92
C VAL A 286 -2.79 18.69 -8.95
N ALA A 287 -2.81 19.36 -7.79
CA ALA A 287 -2.48 20.79 -7.70
C ALA A 287 -0.98 21.06 -7.85
N LEU A 288 -0.61 22.17 -8.50
CA LEU A 288 0.78 22.62 -8.63
C LEU A 288 1.46 22.71 -7.25
N GLY A 289 2.68 22.19 -7.15
CA GLY A 289 3.45 22.09 -5.90
C GLY A 289 3.03 20.95 -4.97
N ARG A 290 1.88 20.29 -5.20
CA ARG A 290 1.51 19.05 -4.51
C ARG A 290 2.12 17.85 -5.24
N PRO A 291 2.51 16.78 -4.54
CA PRO A 291 3.10 15.63 -5.19
C PRO A 291 2.07 14.74 -5.85
N TYR A 292 2.53 13.88 -6.76
CA TYR A 292 1.67 13.07 -7.62
C TYR A 292 0.73 12.12 -6.84
N GLY A 293 1.10 11.69 -5.64
CA GLY A 293 0.34 10.71 -4.88
C GLY A 293 0.39 9.33 -5.54
N TYR A 294 -0.66 8.52 -5.37
CA TYR A 294 -0.71 7.15 -5.87
C TYR A 294 -0.37 7.07 -7.37
N LEU A 295 0.70 6.34 -7.68
CA LEU A 295 1.14 6.11 -9.06
C LEU A 295 0.65 4.72 -9.52
N PRO A 296 -0.02 4.62 -10.69
CA PRO A 296 -0.67 3.37 -11.08
C PRO A 296 0.33 2.26 -11.36
N ARG A 297 -0.05 1.03 -11.00
CA ARG A 297 0.78 -0.16 -11.25
C ARG A 297 0.65 -0.59 -12.72
N VAL A 298 1.77 -1.01 -13.29
CA VAL A 298 1.87 -1.50 -14.68
C VAL A 298 2.71 -2.76 -14.76
N ALA A 299 2.42 -3.61 -15.75
CA ALA A 299 3.20 -4.81 -16.06
C ALA A 299 3.57 -4.85 -17.55
N ARG A 300 4.75 -5.40 -17.85
CA ARG A 300 5.20 -5.68 -19.21
C ARG A 300 5.88 -7.04 -19.24
N LYS A 301 5.42 -7.93 -20.12
CA LYS A 301 5.93 -9.30 -20.23
C LYS A 301 7.44 -9.28 -20.50
N ASP A 302 8.21 -9.98 -19.68
CA ASP A 302 9.67 -10.10 -19.74
C ASP A 302 10.46 -8.79 -19.41
N TYR A 303 9.86 -7.83 -18.68
CA TYR A 303 10.53 -6.62 -18.18
C TYR A 303 10.21 -6.37 -16.70
N SER A 304 11.15 -5.76 -15.97
CA SER A 304 10.94 -5.16 -14.66
C SER A 304 10.58 -3.68 -14.81
N PHE A 305 9.62 -3.22 -14.01
CA PHE A 305 9.23 -1.82 -13.96
C PHE A 305 10.27 -1.00 -13.18
N LEU A 306 10.80 0.07 -13.78
CA LEU A 306 11.79 0.95 -13.15
C LEU A 306 11.17 2.17 -12.47
N GLY A 307 9.91 2.50 -12.78
CA GLY A 307 9.22 3.68 -12.26
C GLY A 307 8.58 4.53 -13.37
N TRP A 308 7.95 5.62 -12.93
CA TRP A 308 7.35 6.64 -13.80
C TRP A 308 8.32 7.78 -14.03
N TYR A 309 8.45 8.26 -15.26
CA TYR A 309 9.42 9.29 -15.65
C TYR A 309 8.75 10.43 -16.43
N THR A 310 9.34 11.62 -16.38
CA THR A 310 8.82 12.82 -17.07
C THR A 310 8.89 12.74 -18.59
N GLU A 311 9.69 11.84 -19.15
CA GLU A 311 9.91 11.68 -20.60
C GLU A 311 9.85 10.22 -21.01
N LYS A 312 9.52 9.97 -22.29
CA LYS A 312 9.36 8.61 -22.85
C LYS A 312 10.64 7.78 -22.79
N GLU A 313 11.77 8.44 -22.97
CA GLU A 313 13.14 7.93 -22.91
C GLU A 313 13.96 9.01 -22.19
N GLY A 314 14.72 8.67 -21.15
CA GLY A 314 15.34 9.66 -20.26
C GLY A 314 14.35 10.33 -19.29
N GLY A 315 14.54 11.63 -19.04
CA GLY A 315 13.77 12.40 -18.06
C GLY A 315 14.12 12.09 -16.59
N SER A 316 13.37 12.70 -15.67
CA SER A 316 13.53 12.49 -14.23
C SER A 316 12.57 11.44 -13.70
N LEU A 317 13.04 10.59 -12.77
CA LEU A 317 12.19 9.67 -12.02
C LEU A 317 11.18 10.45 -11.18
N VAL A 318 9.93 10.01 -11.21
CA VAL A 318 8.81 10.53 -10.43
C VAL A 318 8.36 9.46 -9.43
N GLN A 319 8.34 9.85 -8.16
CA GLN A 319 7.82 9.06 -7.04
C GLN A 319 6.49 9.67 -6.55
N GLU A 320 5.72 8.92 -5.76
CA GLU A 320 4.44 9.38 -5.19
C GLU A 320 4.60 10.68 -4.38
N SER A 321 5.77 10.87 -3.76
CA SER A 321 6.19 12.03 -2.98
C SER A 321 6.77 13.19 -3.79
N THR A 322 6.98 13.04 -5.10
CA THR A 322 7.62 14.08 -5.95
C THR A 322 6.63 15.22 -6.25
N PRO A 323 6.93 16.48 -5.89
CA PRO A 323 6.04 17.62 -6.18
C PRO A 323 5.81 17.84 -7.68
N VAL A 324 4.56 18.11 -8.07
CA VAL A 324 4.20 18.55 -9.43
C VAL A 324 4.70 19.98 -9.64
N SER A 325 5.90 20.11 -10.22
CA SER A 325 6.51 21.40 -10.55
C SER A 325 6.10 21.94 -11.93
N LEU A 326 5.51 21.10 -12.79
CA LEU A 326 5.15 21.46 -14.16
C LEU A 326 3.91 22.35 -14.21
N ALA A 327 4.04 23.48 -14.92
CA ALA A 327 2.97 24.48 -15.07
C ALA A 327 1.82 24.02 -15.99
N ASP A 328 2.03 22.96 -16.78
CA ASP A 328 1.06 22.42 -17.73
C ASP A 328 0.66 20.97 -17.40
N SER A 329 -0.48 20.55 -17.94
CA SER A 329 -0.89 19.14 -17.93
C SER A 329 0.06 18.31 -18.82
N HIS A 330 0.50 17.16 -18.33
CA HIS A 330 1.62 16.41 -18.93
C HIS A 330 1.43 14.90 -18.80
N VAL A 331 2.39 14.15 -19.37
CA VAL A 331 2.38 12.68 -19.42
C VAL A 331 3.57 12.14 -18.63
N LEU A 332 3.33 11.13 -17.80
CA LEU A 332 4.39 10.32 -17.21
C LEU A 332 4.47 8.99 -17.94
N TYR A 333 5.69 8.52 -18.17
CA TYR A 333 5.98 7.34 -18.96
C TYR A 333 6.58 6.25 -18.08
N ALA A 334 6.08 5.02 -18.20
CA ALA A 334 6.68 3.88 -17.54
C ALA A 334 8.05 3.57 -18.17
N HIS A 335 9.07 3.37 -17.34
CA HIS A 335 10.37 2.87 -17.78
C HIS A 335 10.54 1.42 -17.39
N TRP A 336 11.32 0.70 -18.20
CA TRP A 336 11.38 -0.76 -18.18
C TRP A 336 12.83 -1.23 -18.34
N GLU A 337 13.28 -2.12 -17.46
CA GLU A 337 14.50 -2.91 -17.66
C GLU A 337 14.12 -4.29 -18.17
N LYS A 338 14.82 -4.82 -19.18
CA LYS A 338 14.51 -6.14 -19.72
C LYS A 338 14.99 -7.24 -18.77
N ASN A 339 14.14 -8.21 -18.49
CA ASN A 339 14.47 -9.34 -17.61
C ASN A 339 15.21 -10.42 -18.42
N PHE A 340 16.46 -10.68 -18.07
CA PHE A 340 17.25 -11.75 -18.67
C PHE A 340 16.98 -13.08 -17.96
N THR A 341 16.61 -14.12 -18.72
CA THR A 341 16.46 -15.48 -18.18
C THR A 341 17.64 -16.35 -18.64
N LEU A 342 18.57 -16.64 -17.73
CA LEU A 342 19.63 -17.62 -17.98
C LEU A 342 19.01 -19.02 -18.10
N LYS A 343 19.13 -19.64 -19.28
CA LYS A 343 18.76 -21.05 -19.52
C LYS A 343 19.99 -21.85 -19.89
N THR A 344 20.40 -22.75 -18.99
CA THR A 344 21.50 -23.70 -19.20
C THR A 344 21.11 -24.76 -20.23
N VAL A 345 22.03 -25.11 -21.13
CA VAL A 345 21.82 -26.16 -22.13
C VAL A 345 22.25 -27.52 -21.56
N PRO A 346 21.43 -28.58 -21.71
CA PRO A 346 21.62 -29.81 -20.94
C PRO A 346 22.62 -30.78 -21.58
N ASP A 347 23.84 -30.82 -21.05
CA ASP A 347 24.70 -32.01 -21.10
C ASP A 347 25.42 -32.30 -19.75
N TYR A 348 25.17 -31.49 -18.71
CA TYR A 348 25.50 -31.81 -17.30
C TYR A 348 24.34 -31.39 -16.37
N HIS A 349 24.21 -32.05 -15.23
CA HIS A 349 23.15 -31.79 -14.24
C HIS A 349 23.41 -30.50 -13.42
N ALA A 350 23.20 -29.34 -14.05
CA ALA A 350 22.88 -28.11 -13.34
C ALA A 350 21.36 -28.06 -13.12
N VAL A 351 20.91 -27.91 -11.86
CA VAL A 351 19.48 -27.82 -11.53
C VAL A 351 19.00 -26.39 -11.73
N VAL A 352 18.14 -26.19 -12.73
CA VAL A 352 17.10 -25.15 -12.71
C VAL A 352 15.77 -25.89 -12.82
N THR A 353 14.86 -25.63 -11.88
CA THR A 353 13.56 -26.32 -11.80
C THR A 353 12.60 -25.79 -12.88
N ASP A 354 12.49 -26.47 -14.04
CA ASP A 354 11.32 -27.33 -14.35
C ASP A 354 11.50 -28.21 -15.63
N VAL A 355 10.67 -29.24 -15.77
CA VAL A 355 10.64 -30.39 -16.73
C VAL A 355 11.16 -30.28 -18.18
N GLY A 356 11.81 -31.37 -18.66
CA GLY A 356 11.61 -31.90 -20.05
C GLY A 356 12.84 -32.35 -20.87
N LYS A 357 13.00 -33.66 -21.11
CA LYS A 357 14.10 -34.34 -21.86
C LYS A 357 14.41 -33.78 -23.28
N PHE A 358 15.68 -33.85 -23.73
CA PHE A 358 16.22 -34.50 -24.96
C PHE A 358 17.68 -34.06 -25.32
N LYS A 359 18.29 -34.63 -26.38
CA LYS A 359 19.75 -34.83 -26.60
C LYS A 359 20.37 -33.92 -27.70
N LEU A 360 21.66 -33.60 -27.61
CA LEU A 360 22.39 -32.70 -28.55
C LEU A 360 23.25 -33.42 -29.63
N LYS A 361 23.71 -32.67 -30.65
CA LYS A 361 24.70 -33.03 -31.69
C LYS A 361 25.61 -31.81 -31.96
N THR A 362 26.90 -32.00 -32.25
CA THR A 362 27.94 -30.94 -32.27
C THR A 362 28.76 -30.88 -33.58
N THR A 363 29.31 -29.70 -33.88
CA THR A 363 30.42 -29.43 -34.84
C THR A 363 31.20 -28.18 -34.37
N VAL A 364 32.53 -28.12 -34.54
CA VAL A 364 33.44 -27.09 -33.95
C VAL A 364 34.48 -26.55 -34.94
N THR A 365 34.79 -25.24 -34.80
CA THR A 365 35.95 -24.42 -35.29
C THR A 365 35.87 -23.02 -34.62
N TYR A 366 36.82 -22.07 -34.68
CA TYR A 366 38.30 -22.02 -34.46
C TYR A 366 38.74 -20.53 -34.66
N ASN A 367 39.85 -19.95 -34.13
CA ASN A 367 40.87 -20.38 -33.17
C ASN A 367 41.68 -19.17 -32.61
N SER A 368 41.57 -18.83 -31.32
CA SER A 368 42.50 -17.94 -30.58
C SER A 368 42.29 -18.05 -29.06
N ILE A 369 43.27 -17.64 -28.24
CA ILE A 369 43.32 -17.83 -26.78
C ILE A 369 43.31 -16.46 -26.08
N PRO A 370 42.25 -16.09 -25.33
CA PRO A 370 42.25 -14.96 -24.39
C PRO A 370 42.91 -15.33 -23.05
N ALA A 371 43.39 -14.33 -22.31
CA ALA A 371 43.96 -14.48 -20.97
C ALA A 371 42.89 -14.54 -19.86
N GLU A 372 43.28 -14.92 -18.63
CA GLU A 372 42.46 -14.64 -17.45
C GLU A 372 42.19 -13.12 -17.36
N ASP A 373 40.94 -12.75 -17.05
CA ASP A 373 40.34 -11.40 -17.07
C ASP A 373 39.93 -10.76 -18.42
N ASP A 374 40.10 -11.43 -19.57
CA ASP A 374 39.65 -10.87 -20.85
C ASP A 374 38.11 -10.78 -20.97
N TRP A 375 37.63 -9.61 -21.39
CA TRP A 375 36.23 -9.37 -21.75
C TRP A 375 35.99 -9.74 -23.22
N ALA A 376 35.00 -10.58 -23.50
CA ALA A 376 34.57 -10.87 -24.87
C ALA A 376 33.50 -9.88 -25.34
N ASP A 377 33.73 -9.32 -26.54
CA ASP A 377 32.83 -8.38 -27.22
C ASP A 377 31.63 -9.12 -27.84
N HIS A 378 30.41 -8.77 -27.40
CA HIS A 378 29.17 -9.30 -27.93
C HIS A 378 28.13 -8.19 -28.14
N GLY A 379 28.31 -7.38 -29.17
CA GLY A 379 27.33 -6.37 -29.60
C GLY A 379 27.30 -5.18 -28.64
N ASP A 380 26.17 -4.96 -27.96
CA ASP A 380 26.03 -3.89 -26.95
C ASP A 380 26.63 -4.24 -25.57
N TYR A 381 27.14 -5.47 -25.41
CA TYR A 381 27.63 -6.00 -24.13
C TYR A 381 29.07 -6.51 -24.20
N GLU A 382 29.73 -6.47 -23.06
CA GLU A 382 30.98 -7.15 -22.76
C GLU A 382 30.68 -8.26 -21.73
N ILE A 383 31.31 -9.43 -21.88
CA ILE A 383 31.16 -10.55 -20.93
C ILE A 383 32.54 -11.03 -20.45
N ARG A 384 32.69 -11.15 -19.13
CA ARG A 384 33.88 -11.72 -18.47
C ARG A 384 33.45 -12.80 -17.47
N LEU A 385 34.26 -13.83 -17.31
CA LEU A 385 34.03 -14.92 -16.36
C LEU A 385 35.18 -14.93 -15.35
N SER A 386 34.88 -15.16 -14.06
CA SER A 386 35.91 -15.41 -13.07
C SER A 386 36.31 -16.89 -13.04
N ARG A 387 37.52 -17.14 -12.56
CA ARG A 387 38.05 -18.47 -12.30
C ARG A 387 37.15 -19.21 -11.28
N PRO A 388 36.75 -20.47 -11.53
CA PRO A 388 35.97 -21.25 -10.58
C PRO A 388 36.70 -21.47 -9.25
N GLU A 389 36.04 -21.08 -8.16
CA GLU A 389 36.50 -21.25 -6.79
C GLU A 389 36.57 -22.75 -6.44
N GLY A 390 37.76 -23.23 -6.08
CA GLY A 390 38.03 -24.64 -5.73
C GLY A 390 38.70 -25.48 -6.82
N TRP A 391 39.02 -24.94 -7.99
CA TRP A 391 39.76 -25.67 -9.04
C TRP A 391 41.29 -25.57 -8.85
N PRO A 392 42.04 -26.69 -8.94
CA PRO A 392 43.48 -26.70 -8.65
C PRO A 392 44.29 -25.82 -9.62
N GLU A 393 45.43 -25.30 -9.15
CA GLU A 393 46.33 -24.44 -9.96
C GLU A 393 46.81 -25.09 -11.26
N LEU A 394 46.86 -26.43 -11.32
CA LEU A 394 47.28 -27.19 -12.49
C LEU A 394 46.28 -27.18 -13.66
N LEU A 395 45.12 -26.53 -13.54
CA LEU A 395 44.19 -26.29 -14.66
C LEU A 395 44.52 -25.00 -15.44
N THR A 396 45.80 -24.77 -15.73
CA THR A 396 46.33 -23.67 -16.58
C THR A 396 45.93 -23.75 -18.06
N GLN A 397 44.97 -24.61 -18.41
CA GLN A 397 44.57 -24.93 -19.78
C GLN A 397 43.06 -24.87 -20.01
N LEU A 398 42.35 -24.11 -19.16
CA LEU A 398 40.99 -23.65 -19.43
C LEU A 398 41.04 -22.38 -20.26
N THR A 399 40.83 -22.51 -21.56
CA THR A 399 40.66 -21.35 -22.43
C THR A 399 39.17 -21.01 -22.52
N PHE A 400 38.78 -19.79 -22.15
CA PHE A 400 37.47 -19.28 -22.53
C PHE A 400 37.47 -19.02 -24.04
N ILE A 401 36.60 -19.71 -24.78
CA ILE A 401 36.56 -19.65 -26.25
C ILE A 401 35.33 -18.89 -26.79
N GLY A 402 34.58 -18.24 -25.89
CA GLY A 402 33.57 -17.25 -26.24
C GLY A 402 32.22 -17.45 -25.57
N GLY A 403 31.51 -16.34 -25.47
CA GLY A 403 30.06 -16.33 -25.30
C GLY A 403 29.38 -16.35 -26.66
N LYS A 404 28.14 -16.84 -26.74
CA LYS A 404 27.23 -16.44 -27.81
C LYS A 404 25.81 -16.31 -27.28
N TRP A 405 25.14 -15.24 -27.69
CA TRP A 405 23.70 -15.16 -27.63
C TRP A 405 23.12 -15.85 -28.86
N ASP A 406 22.02 -16.58 -28.70
CA ASP A 406 21.23 -17.04 -29.85
C ASP A 406 20.05 -16.09 -30.13
N GLU A 407 19.32 -16.37 -31.21
CA GLU A 407 18.10 -15.63 -31.61
C GLU A 407 16.96 -15.71 -30.57
N GLN A 408 17.14 -16.49 -29.50
CA GLN A 408 16.21 -16.71 -28.40
C GLN A 408 16.76 -16.11 -27.09
N GLU A 409 17.79 -15.26 -27.19
CA GLU A 409 18.42 -14.50 -26.10
C GLU A 409 18.94 -15.37 -24.96
N ARG A 410 19.51 -16.54 -25.29
CA ARG A 410 20.22 -17.40 -24.34
C ARG A 410 21.73 -17.22 -24.47
N LEU A 411 22.39 -16.94 -23.35
CA LEU A 411 23.86 -16.89 -23.28
C LEU A 411 24.44 -18.30 -23.14
N TYR A 412 25.12 -18.75 -24.19
CA TYR A 412 26.01 -19.90 -24.17
C TYR A 412 27.41 -19.42 -23.79
N VAL A 413 28.07 -20.04 -22.81
CA VAL A 413 29.49 -19.82 -22.50
C VAL A 413 30.27 -21.10 -22.73
N SER A 414 31.39 -21.00 -23.46
CA SER A 414 32.17 -22.17 -23.90
C SER A 414 33.60 -22.12 -23.36
N TRP A 415 34.07 -23.28 -22.89
CA TRP A 415 35.42 -23.49 -22.39
C TRP A 415 36.09 -24.59 -23.20
N LEU A 416 37.40 -24.46 -23.43
CA LEU A 416 38.25 -25.49 -23.99
C LEU A 416 39.15 -26.00 -22.86
N ILE A 417 39.13 -27.32 -22.62
CA ILE A 417 39.97 -28.01 -21.64
C ILE A 417 41.01 -28.81 -22.44
N ALA A 418 42.27 -28.77 -22.05
CA ALA A 418 43.31 -29.56 -22.69
C ALA A 418 43.11 -31.09 -22.50
N PRO A 419 43.70 -31.93 -23.37
CA PRO A 419 43.55 -33.38 -23.30
C PRO A 419 44.13 -33.96 -22.00
N GLY A 420 43.28 -34.63 -21.22
CA GLY A 420 43.68 -35.31 -19.99
C GLY A 420 42.47 -35.80 -19.18
N THR A 421 42.73 -36.53 -18.11
CA THR A 421 41.71 -36.89 -17.11
C THR A 421 41.68 -35.80 -16.04
N VAL A 422 40.55 -35.10 -15.92
CA VAL A 422 40.35 -34.06 -14.91
C VAL A 422 39.11 -34.40 -14.09
N GLU A 423 39.28 -34.50 -12.77
CA GLU A 423 38.16 -34.59 -11.83
C GLU A 423 37.72 -33.18 -11.43
N LEU A 424 36.51 -32.79 -11.84
CA LEU A 424 35.95 -31.47 -11.53
C LEU A 424 35.19 -31.55 -10.19
N ALA A 425 35.79 -30.98 -9.15
CA ALA A 425 35.10 -30.74 -7.89
C ALA A 425 33.92 -29.77 -8.08
N PRO A 426 32.87 -29.86 -7.23
CA PRO A 426 31.85 -28.82 -7.13
C PRO A 426 32.49 -27.46 -6.92
N ALA A 427 32.17 -26.51 -7.79
CA ALA A 427 32.83 -25.21 -7.84
C ALA A 427 31.83 -24.12 -8.18
N SER A 428 32.13 -22.89 -7.76
CA SER A 428 31.34 -21.72 -8.16
C SER A 428 32.18 -20.69 -8.87
N PHE A 429 31.65 -20.12 -9.94
CA PHE A 429 32.25 -19.02 -10.69
C PHE A 429 31.25 -17.87 -10.82
N THR A 430 31.74 -16.68 -11.17
CA THR A 430 30.90 -15.51 -11.44
C THR A 430 30.95 -15.14 -12.91
N VAL A 431 29.77 -14.86 -13.48
CA VAL A 431 29.62 -14.24 -14.79
C VAL A 431 29.44 -12.74 -14.57
N HIS A 432 30.31 -11.94 -15.16
CA HIS A 432 30.24 -10.49 -15.19
C HIS A 432 29.72 -10.10 -16.58
N VAL A 433 28.59 -9.38 -16.62
CA VAL A 433 28.01 -8.85 -17.85
C VAL A 433 27.93 -7.35 -17.72
N ARG A 434 28.59 -6.63 -18.62
CA ARG A 434 28.62 -5.16 -18.64
C ARG A 434 27.99 -4.64 -19.92
N HIS A 435 27.10 -3.65 -19.81
CA HIS A 435 26.54 -2.98 -20.97
C HIS A 435 27.42 -1.81 -21.41
N LYS A 436 27.83 -1.76 -22.68
CA LYS A 436 28.84 -0.83 -23.19
C LYS A 436 28.41 0.63 -23.12
N LEU A 437 27.13 0.92 -23.39
CA LEU A 437 26.62 2.30 -23.44
C LEU A 437 26.35 2.90 -22.06
N THR A 438 26.00 2.08 -21.06
CA THR A 438 25.62 2.56 -19.72
C THR A 438 26.65 2.25 -18.63
N GLY A 439 27.64 1.40 -18.92
CA GLY A 439 28.67 0.97 -17.96
C GLY A 439 28.16 0.08 -16.82
N VAL A 440 26.85 -0.22 -16.77
CA VAL A 440 26.25 -1.04 -15.71
C VAL A 440 26.74 -2.48 -15.82
N GLU A 441 27.32 -2.98 -14.73
CA GLU A 441 27.82 -4.35 -14.60
C GLU A 441 26.92 -5.16 -13.66
N ARG A 442 26.49 -6.35 -14.09
CA ARG A 442 25.77 -7.32 -13.27
C ARG A 442 26.61 -8.59 -13.10
N ILE A 443 26.56 -9.14 -11.88
CA ILE A 443 27.37 -10.29 -11.46
C ILE A 443 26.43 -11.44 -11.12
N PHE A 444 26.58 -12.57 -11.80
CA PHE A 444 25.79 -13.80 -11.59
C PHE A 444 26.68 -14.86 -10.97
N LYS A 445 26.36 -15.38 -9.78
CA LYS A 445 27.08 -16.53 -9.20
C LYS A 445 26.46 -17.83 -9.71
N VAL A 446 27.28 -18.67 -10.35
CA VAL A 446 26.92 -19.98 -10.89
C VAL A 446 27.62 -21.05 -10.05
N THR A 447 26.89 -22.09 -9.64
CA THR A 447 27.42 -23.18 -8.81
C THR A 447 27.19 -24.53 -9.50
N ILE A 448 28.27 -25.28 -9.69
CA ILE A 448 28.27 -26.67 -10.19
C ILE A 448 28.22 -27.59 -8.97
N SER A 449 27.21 -28.46 -8.85
CA SER A 449 26.87 -29.14 -7.59
C SER A 449 27.00 -30.67 -7.56
N LYS A 450 27.49 -31.33 -8.62
CA LYS A 450 27.74 -32.78 -8.57
C LYS A 450 28.82 -33.26 -9.54
N SER A 451 29.70 -34.13 -9.04
CA SER A 451 30.72 -34.88 -9.77
C SER A 451 30.16 -36.22 -10.26
N ASP A 452 30.22 -36.47 -11.56
CA ASP A 452 30.22 -37.81 -12.16
C ASP A 452 31.17 -37.76 -13.39
N TYR A 453 32.08 -38.72 -13.49
CA TYR A 453 33.35 -38.67 -14.26
C TYR A 453 33.24 -38.21 -15.73
N VAL A 454 34.18 -37.37 -16.17
CA VAL A 454 34.42 -37.05 -17.59
C VAL A 454 35.40 -38.06 -18.18
N TYR A 455 34.96 -38.88 -19.14
CA TYR A 455 35.86 -39.68 -19.98
C TYR A 455 36.08 -38.97 -21.33
N VAL A 456 37.30 -38.48 -21.56
CA VAL A 456 37.71 -37.93 -22.87
C VAL A 456 38.37 -39.04 -23.69
N THR A 457 37.61 -39.67 -24.58
CA THR A 457 38.17 -40.63 -25.56
C THR A 457 38.78 -39.85 -26.72
N VAL A 458 40.11 -39.76 -26.75
CA VAL A 458 40.84 -39.19 -27.89
C VAL A 458 40.91 -40.24 -29.01
N ALA A 459 40.29 -39.96 -30.15
CA ALA A 459 40.61 -40.66 -31.39
C ALA A 459 41.92 -40.09 -31.94
N VAL A 460 42.86 -40.97 -32.30
CA VAL A 460 44.15 -40.63 -32.90
C VAL A 460 44.38 -41.56 -34.11
N PRO A 461 44.84 -41.08 -35.27
CA PRO A 461 44.81 -39.70 -35.80
C PRO A 461 43.54 -39.39 -36.61
#